data_AF-A0A7C4Y633-F1
#
_entry.id   AF-A0A7C4Y633-F1
#
_cell.length_a   1.000
_cell.length_b   1.000
_cell.length_c   1.000
_cell.angle_alpha   90.00
_cell.angle_beta   90.00
_cell.angle_gamma   90.00
#
_symmetry.space_group_name_H-M   'P 1'
#
loop_
_entity.id
_entity.type
_entity.pdbx_description
1 polymer ?
#
loop_
_entity_poly.entity_id
_entity_poly.type
_entity_poly.pdbx_seq_one_letter_code
_entity_poly.pdbx_strand_id
1 'polypeptide(L)'
;MNKGDYIRERLIWMKKIIVILLAIFMFFSLFGEKEVVNGIETVSIIGVGDLMLGTNYPSSKYLPGKNILKGVEDILKDADITFGNLEGTILNSGGTPKTCKDCFTFRMPEYTVDYLKEAGFDVLSLANNHSRDFGATGAKNTMKLLDKTGIHYAGLTECPYTIFEKDGIKYGFCAFAPDYSGVMHFTDAVNIIKYLDARCDIVIVSFHMGAEGNGYEHITRKTEYFLGENRGDPYHLAREAIDAGADVVFGQGPHVTRAIDVYKNRFIAYSLGDFATYGRFDLTDACGVAPIIKIYVSKKGEFLSGRIYSIKLVERGIPVIDGNQTALKKIIDLTKSDIPESPLTMEKNGVFKLASKPVTVINLQIGKSTFTVDGISHTLDIPPLIKNGRTMLPIRAVIEALKGKVIFDEGERKVTITLGSKTIELSAYESTAKVNGIDTPIDSTNLQVTPEIINGRILLPVRFVTESLGCLVDWNPHTKTVTITYVGG
;
A
#
# COMPACT_ATOMS: atom_id res chain seq x y z
N MET A 1 -0.39 60.68 -28.27
CA MET A 1 -1.28 59.92 -27.36
C MET A 1 -1.26 60.62 -26.01
N ASN A 2 -2.40 61.10 -25.51
CA ASN A 2 -2.42 61.87 -24.27
C ASN A 2 -2.30 60.91 -23.07
N LYS A 3 -1.82 61.38 -21.91
CA LYS A 3 -1.48 60.52 -20.75
C LYS A 3 -2.66 59.64 -20.29
N GLY A 4 -3.90 60.10 -20.49
CA GLY A 4 -5.13 59.33 -20.22
C GLY A 4 -5.39 58.17 -21.19
N ASP A 5 -5.05 58.32 -22.47
CA ASP A 5 -5.24 57.27 -23.49
C ASP A 5 -4.29 56.10 -23.26
N TYR A 6 -3.05 56.40 -22.84
CA TYR A 6 -2.04 55.39 -22.50
C TYR A 6 -2.44 54.54 -21.29
N ILE A 7 -3.04 55.15 -20.27
CA ILE A 7 -3.55 54.43 -19.09
C ILE A 7 -4.72 53.53 -19.49
N ARG A 8 -5.62 54.02 -20.35
CA ARG A 8 -6.80 53.26 -20.80
C ARG A 8 -6.42 52.05 -21.63
N GLU A 9 -5.46 52.19 -22.55
CA GLU A 9 -4.95 51.04 -23.33
C GLU A 9 -4.21 50.02 -22.46
N ARG A 10 -3.40 50.46 -21.49
CA ARG A 10 -2.78 49.54 -20.51
C ARG A 10 -3.81 48.77 -19.69
N LEU A 11 -4.89 49.42 -19.26
CA LEU A 11 -5.96 48.73 -18.53
C LEU A 11 -6.69 47.69 -19.39
N ILE A 12 -6.92 48.00 -20.66
CA ILE A 12 -7.52 47.05 -21.61
C ILE A 12 -6.58 45.86 -21.84
N TRP A 13 -5.29 46.11 -21.97
CA TRP A 13 -4.27 45.08 -22.15
C TRP A 13 -4.12 44.18 -20.91
N MET A 14 -4.11 44.77 -19.71
CA MET A 14 -4.14 44.02 -18.45
C MET A 14 -5.40 43.16 -18.29
N LYS A 15 -6.58 43.69 -18.64
CA LYS A 15 -7.82 42.90 -18.59
C LYS A 15 -7.78 41.71 -19.57
N LYS A 16 -7.23 41.89 -20.77
CA LYS A 16 -7.05 40.78 -21.73
C LYS A 16 -6.08 39.73 -21.20
N ILE A 17 -4.98 40.13 -20.56
CA ILE A 17 -4.03 39.19 -19.94
C ILE A 17 -4.69 38.42 -18.80
N ILE A 18 -5.46 39.08 -17.94
CA ILE A 18 -6.17 38.42 -16.84
C ILE A 18 -7.17 37.39 -17.37
N VAL A 19 -7.92 37.72 -18.44
CA VAL A 19 -8.86 36.78 -19.08
C VAL A 19 -8.12 35.60 -19.71
N ILE A 20 -6.98 35.82 -20.35
CA ILE A 20 -6.15 34.74 -20.91
C ILE A 20 -5.57 33.86 -19.81
N LEU A 21 -5.07 34.45 -18.72
CA LEU A 21 -4.56 33.69 -17.57
C LEU A 21 -5.66 32.89 -16.87
N LEU A 22 -6.87 33.44 -16.73
CA LEU A 22 -8.04 32.72 -16.20
C LEU A 22 -8.48 31.58 -17.13
N ALA A 23 -8.44 31.79 -18.45
CA ALA A 23 -8.73 30.76 -19.43
C ALA A 23 -7.68 29.64 -19.42
N ILE A 24 -6.39 29.99 -19.29
CA ILE A 24 -5.29 29.03 -19.13
C ILE A 24 -5.44 28.27 -17.81
N PHE A 25 -5.75 28.95 -16.71
CA PHE A 25 -5.98 28.31 -15.41
C PHE A 25 -7.19 27.37 -15.44
N MET A 26 -8.29 27.76 -16.09
CA MET A 26 -9.43 26.87 -16.34
C MET A 26 -9.05 25.68 -17.24
N PHE A 27 -8.19 25.90 -18.24
CA PHE A 27 -7.70 24.85 -19.14
C PHE A 27 -6.79 23.85 -18.41
N PHE A 28 -5.94 24.30 -17.48
CA PHE A 28 -5.15 23.42 -16.62
C PHE A 28 -6.02 22.70 -15.58
N SER A 29 -7.08 23.33 -15.05
CA SER A 29 -8.02 22.64 -14.15
C SER A 29 -8.86 21.55 -14.82
N LEU A 30 -8.91 21.51 -16.16
CA LEU A 30 -9.60 20.49 -16.95
C LEU A 30 -8.74 19.24 -17.20
N PHE A 31 -7.43 19.33 -17.01
CA PHE A 31 -6.52 18.18 -16.99
C PHE A 31 -6.13 17.97 -15.54
N GLY A 32 -6.74 17.00 -14.85
CA GLY A 32 -6.35 16.66 -13.49
C GLY A 32 -4.84 16.43 -13.44
N GLU A 33 -4.10 17.31 -12.78
CA GLU A 33 -2.68 17.08 -12.49
C GLU A 33 -2.62 15.85 -11.59
N LYS A 34 -2.10 14.73 -12.12
CA LYS A 34 -1.88 13.53 -11.30
C LYS A 34 -1.01 13.91 -10.11
N GLU A 35 -1.43 13.46 -8.94
CA GLU A 35 -0.73 13.79 -7.70
C GLU A 35 0.69 13.21 -7.76
N VAL A 36 1.69 14.06 -7.56
CA VAL A 36 3.11 13.66 -7.61
C VAL A 36 3.60 13.48 -6.18
N VAL A 37 3.82 12.23 -5.78
CA VAL A 37 4.41 11.91 -4.48
C VAL A 37 5.92 11.70 -4.68
N ASN A 38 6.76 12.53 -4.06
CA ASN A 38 8.22 12.46 -4.16
C ASN A 38 8.79 12.50 -5.61
N GLY A 39 8.11 13.18 -6.54
CA GLY A 39 8.55 13.26 -7.94
C GLY A 39 8.12 12.09 -8.83
N ILE A 40 7.32 11.14 -8.30
CA ILE A 40 6.80 9.98 -9.02
C ILE A 40 5.35 10.26 -9.46
N GLU A 41 5.03 10.01 -10.72
CA GLU A 41 3.65 10.00 -11.21
C GLU A 41 2.89 8.85 -10.56
N THR A 42 1.80 9.15 -9.85
CA THR A 42 1.06 8.15 -9.07
C THR A 42 -0.22 7.69 -9.76
N VAL A 43 -0.72 6.55 -9.30
CA VAL A 43 -2.05 6.02 -9.57
C VAL A 43 -2.79 5.96 -8.25
N SER A 44 -3.97 6.57 -8.20
CA SER A 44 -4.83 6.58 -7.04
C SER A 44 -5.90 5.50 -7.14
N ILE A 45 -6.00 4.65 -6.11
CA ILE A 45 -6.97 3.56 -6.04
C ILE A 45 -7.79 3.71 -4.77
N ILE A 46 -9.11 3.74 -4.87
CA ILE A 46 -10.02 3.68 -3.74
C ILE A 46 -10.56 2.26 -3.59
N GLY A 47 -10.51 1.75 -2.37
CA GLY A 47 -11.21 0.54 -1.96
C GLY A 47 -12.27 0.85 -0.91
N VAL A 48 -13.48 0.32 -1.12
CA VAL A 48 -14.52 0.22 -0.10
C VAL A 48 -14.97 -1.22 0.10
N GLY A 49 -15.66 -1.46 1.21
CA GLY A 49 -16.16 -2.77 1.57
C GLY A 49 -17.49 -3.13 0.92
N ASP A 50 -18.36 -3.75 1.69
CA ASP A 50 -19.54 -4.47 1.18
C ASP A 50 -20.66 -3.52 0.74
N LEU A 51 -21.22 -3.80 -0.44
CA LEU A 51 -22.26 -3.03 -1.12
C LEU A 51 -23.54 -3.87 -1.26
N MET A 52 -24.55 -3.55 -0.46
CA MET A 52 -25.91 -4.03 -0.62
C MET A 52 -26.86 -2.84 -0.53
N LEU A 53 -27.13 -2.19 -1.67
CA LEU A 53 -27.82 -0.89 -1.72
C LEU A 53 -29.32 -0.94 -1.34
N GLY A 54 -29.80 -2.09 -0.87
CA GLY A 54 -31.18 -2.38 -0.51
C GLY A 54 -31.73 -3.55 -1.32
N THR A 55 -32.66 -4.30 -0.73
CA THR A 55 -33.25 -5.48 -1.36
C THR A 55 -34.76 -5.31 -1.52
N ASN A 56 -35.32 -5.75 -2.65
CA ASN A 56 -36.77 -5.85 -2.83
C ASN A 56 -37.35 -7.20 -2.37
N TYR A 57 -36.51 -8.07 -1.79
CA TYR A 57 -36.88 -9.40 -1.33
C TYR A 57 -36.63 -9.57 0.19
N PRO A 58 -37.53 -10.27 0.92
CA PRO A 58 -38.85 -10.74 0.51
C PRO A 58 -39.89 -9.60 0.41
N SER A 59 -39.48 -8.35 0.63
CA SER A 59 -40.36 -7.18 0.64
C SER A 59 -39.62 -5.92 0.20
N SER A 60 -40.30 -5.00 -0.47
CA SER A 60 -39.77 -3.70 -0.89
C SER A 60 -39.48 -2.73 0.28
N LYS A 61 -39.89 -3.03 1.51
CA LYS A 61 -39.59 -2.21 2.71
C LYS A 61 -38.10 -2.14 3.08
N TYR A 62 -37.27 -2.96 2.43
CA TYR A 62 -35.81 -2.97 2.59
C TYR A 62 -35.11 -2.17 1.48
N LEU A 63 -35.82 -1.29 0.78
CA LEU A 63 -35.26 -0.34 -0.17
C LEU A 63 -35.16 1.07 0.45
N PRO A 64 -34.06 1.81 0.21
CA PRO A 64 -33.83 3.12 0.83
C PRO A 64 -34.67 4.28 0.28
N GLY A 65 -35.46 4.10 -0.78
CA GLY A 65 -36.27 5.16 -1.40
C GLY A 65 -35.48 6.33 -2.02
N LYS A 66 -34.16 6.35 -1.85
CA LYS A 66 -33.21 7.35 -2.37
C LYS A 66 -31.88 6.67 -2.71
N ASN A 67 -31.02 7.33 -3.49
CA ASN A 67 -29.64 6.90 -3.71
C ASN A 67 -28.82 7.14 -2.42
N ILE A 68 -28.33 6.07 -1.81
CA ILE A 68 -27.62 6.12 -0.51
C ILE A 68 -26.14 6.48 -0.62
N LEU A 69 -25.58 6.49 -1.83
CA LEU A 69 -24.16 6.79 -2.05
C LEU A 69 -23.88 8.30 -2.18
N LYS A 70 -24.92 9.14 -2.28
CA LYS A 70 -24.77 10.58 -2.51
C LYS A 70 -23.93 11.31 -1.47
N GLY A 71 -23.92 10.85 -0.22
CA GLY A 71 -23.13 11.48 0.85
C GLY A 71 -21.62 11.28 0.74
N VAL A 72 -21.16 10.37 -0.14
CA VAL A 72 -19.76 9.95 -0.25
C VAL A 72 -19.25 9.90 -1.70
N GLU A 73 -20.11 10.18 -2.70
CA GLU A 73 -19.76 10.07 -4.12
C GLU A 73 -18.59 10.97 -4.54
N ASP A 74 -18.42 12.14 -3.93
CA ASP A 74 -17.31 13.04 -4.26
C ASP A 74 -15.95 12.44 -3.88
N ILE A 75 -15.90 11.68 -2.78
CA ILE A 75 -14.68 10.96 -2.38
C ILE A 75 -14.44 9.79 -3.33
N LEU A 76 -15.50 9.04 -3.67
CA LEU A 76 -15.39 7.87 -4.55
C LEU A 76 -14.97 8.23 -5.98
N LYS A 77 -15.34 9.43 -6.46
CA LYS A 77 -14.92 9.94 -7.78
C LYS A 77 -13.48 10.48 -7.79
N ASP A 78 -12.90 10.74 -6.63
CA ASP A 78 -11.55 11.26 -6.46
C ASP A 78 -10.51 10.12 -6.49
N ALA A 79 -10.55 9.27 -7.51
CA ALA A 79 -9.53 8.26 -7.77
C ALA A 79 -9.47 7.86 -9.25
N ASP A 80 -8.32 7.33 -9.67
CA ASP A 80 -8.17 6.72 -10.99
C ASP A 80 -8.93 5.39 -11.07
N ILE A 81 -8.98 4.61 -9.99
CA ILE A 81 -9.73 3.36 -9.90
C ILE A 81 -10.51 3.31 -8.59
N THR A 82 -11.82 3.14 -8.66
CA THR A 82 -12.66 2.89 -7.48
C THR A 82 -13.23 1.47 -7.48
N PHE A 83 -12.94 0.74 -6.41
CA PHE A 83 -13.29 -0.65 -6.19
C PHE A 83 -14.27 -0.85 -5.03
N GLY A 84 -15.16 -1.84 -5.14
CA GLY A 84 -16.00 -2.33 -4.05
C GLY A 84 -16.45 -3.79 -4.19
N ASN A 85 -17.01 -4.39 -3.14
CA ASN A 85 -17.59 -5.74 -3.18
C ASN A 85 -19.11 -5.68 -3.33
N LEU A 86 -19.65 -6.18 -4.44
CA LEU A 86 -21.09 -6.17 -4.70
C LEU A 86 -21.74 -7.39 -4.09
N GLU A 87 -22.41 -7.20 -2.95
CA GLU A 87 -22.92 -8.28 -2.13
C GLU A 87 -24.40 -8.55 -2.36
N GLY A 88 -24.66 -9.31 -3.43
CA GLY A 88 -26.00 -9.70 -3.85
C GLY A 88 -26.15 -9.78 -5.36
N THR A 89 -27.40 -9.81 -5.81
CA THR A 89 -27.73 -9.82 -7.23
C THR A 89 -28.49 -8.56 -7.63
N ILE A 90 -28.21 -8.03 -8.82
CA ILE A 90 -28.97 -6.93 -9.42
C ILE A 90 -30.01 -7.53 -10.37
N LEU A 91 -31.27 -7.52 -9.94
CA LEU A 91 -32.38 -8.16 -10.65
C LEU A 91 -33.72 -7.55 -10.19
N ASN A 92 -34.59 -7.12 -11.11
CA ASN A 92 -35.89 -6.56 -10.72
C ASN A 92 -36.83 -7.63 -10.14
N SER A 93 -36.90 -8.78 -10.80
CA SER A 93 -37.83 -9.88 -10.45
C SER A 93 -37.35 -11.20 -11.05
N GLY A 94 -37.95 -12.32 -10.62
CA GLY A 94 -37.55 -13.65 -11.07
C GLY A 94 -36.30 -14.17 -10.37
N GLY A 95 -35.67 -15.17 -10.99
CA GLY A 95 -34.61 -15.98 -10.39
C GLY A 95 -35.13 -16.92 -9.29
N THR A 96 -34.33 -17.91 -8.94
CA THR A 96 -34.66 -18.86 -7.86
C THR A 96 -33.88 -18.45 -6.62
N PRO A 97 -34.55 -18.00 -5.54
CA PRO A 97 -33.88 -17.68 -4.28
C PRO A 97 -33.04 -18.86 -3.78
N LYS A 98 -31.84 -18.59 -3.25
CA LYS A 98 -31.03 -19.64 -2.61
C LYS A 98 -31.81 -20.28 -1.46
N THR A 99 -31.65 -21.59 -1.31
CA THR A 99 -32.37 -22.37 -0.29
C THR A 99 -31.46 -22.60 0.91
N CYS A 100 -31.81 -22.02 2.05
CA CYS A 100 -31.15 -22.25 3.33
C CYS A 100 -32.09 -21.87 4.49
N LYS A 101 -31.81 -22.43 5.67
CA LYS A 101 -32.52 -22.08 6.90
C LYS A 101 -31.99 -20.71 7.39
N ASP A 102 -32.90 -19.75 7.61
CA ASP A 102 -32.62 -18.42 8.18
C ASP A 102 -31.58 -17.55 7.43
N CYS A 103 -31.35 -17.80 6.14
CA CYS A 103 -30.38 -17.03 5.36
C CYS A 103 -30.94 -15.75 4.76
N PHE A 104 -30.05 -14.76 4.61
CA PHE A 104 -30.35 -13.53 3.90
C PHE A 104 -30.29 -13.74 2.37
N THR A 105 -31.14 -13.02 1.65
CA THR A 105 -31.22 -13.10 0.19
C THR A 105 -31.45 -11.70 -0.37
N PHE A 106 -30.52 -11.23 -1.19
CA PHE A 106 -30.41 -9.85 -1.63
C PHE A 106 -30.69 -9.72 -3.13
N ARG A 107 -31.81 -9.05 -3.43
CA ARG A 107 -32.23 -8.68 -4.77
C ARG A 107 -32.27 -7.17 -4.90
N MET A 108 -31.16 -6.60 -5.32
CA MET A 108 -31.06 -5.18 -5.63
C MET A 108 -31.82 -4.89 -6.94
N PRO A 109 -32.74 -3.92 -6.96
CA PRO A 109 -33.43 -3.52 -8.20
C PRO A 109 -32.44 -3.01 -9.25
N GLU A 110 -32.78 -3.15 -10.54
CA GLU A 110 -31.81 -2.88 -11.61
C GLU A 110 -31.32 -1.42 -11.67
N TYR A 111 -32.12 -0.46 -11.20
CA TYR A 111 -31.71 0.94 -11.14
C TYR A 111 -30.49 1.18 -10.24
N THR A 112 -30.18 0.25 -9.32
CA THR A 112 -29.03 0.44 -8.41
C THR A 112 -27.70 0.38 -9.15
N VAL A 113 -27.65 -0.19 -10.35
CA VAL A 113 -26.43 -0.17 -11.18
C VAL A 113 -26.05 1.25 -11.59
N ASP A 114 -27.06 2.11 -11.82
CA ASP A 114 -26.83 3.51 -12.18
C ASP A 114 -26.27 4.27 -10.98
N TYR A 115 -26.68 3.94 -9.74
CA TYR A 115 -26.11 4.53 -8.53
C TYR A 115 -24.63 4.18 -8.36
N LEU A 116 -24.24 2.94 -8.66
CA LEU A 116 -22.84 2.52 -8.65
C LEU A 116 -22.05 3.29 -9.71
N LYS A 117 -22.58 3.41 -10.93
CA LYS A 117 -21.91 4.16 -12.00
C LYS A 117 -21.76 5.64 -11.67
N GLU A 118 -22.83 6.28 -11.20
CA GLU A 118 -22.83 7.68 -10.79
C GLU A 118 -21.87 7.96 -9.64
N ALA A 119 -21.70 7.00 -8.72
CA ALA A 119 -20.77 7.12 -7.60
C ALA A 119 -19.30 6.99 -8.02
N GLY A 120 -19.02 6.57 -9.25
CA GLY A 120 -17.66 6.49 -9.80
C GLY A 120 -16.99 5.13 -9.66
N PHE A 121 -17.73 4.04 -9.39
CA PHE A 121 -17.14 2.70 -9.37
C PHE A 121 -16.61 2.30 -10.76
N ASP A 122 -15.37 1.83 -10.81
CA ASP A 122 -14.70 1.32 -12.01
C ASP A 122 -14.69 -0.20 -12.06
N VAL A 123 -14.54 -0.85 -10.90
CA VAL A 123 -14.43 -2.31 -10.80
C VAL A 123 -15.11 -2.87 -9.56
N LEU A 124 -15.82 -3.99 -9.68
CA LEU A 124 -16.53 -4.64 -8.58
C LEU A 124 -16.17 -6.11 -8.43
N SER A 125 -15.99 -6.55 -7.18
CA SER A 125 -15.97 -7.98 -6.85
C SER A 125 -17.38 -8.56 -6.91
N LEU A 126 -17.50 -9.72 -7.54
CA LEU A 126 -18.66 -10.62 -7.52
C LEU A 126 -18.33 -11.96 -6.86
N ALA A 127 -17.19 -12.06 -6.16
CA ALA A 127 -16.85 -13.26 -5.40
C ALA A 127 -17.34 -13.07 -3.96
N ASN A 128 -18.53 -13.59 -3.66
CA ASN A 128 -19.08 -13.64 -2.31
C ASN A 128 -20.29 -14.59 -2.23
N ASN A 129 -20.63 -14.97 -1.00
CA ASN A 129 -21.72 -15.88 -0.64
C ASN A 129 -23.13 -15.40 -1.07
N HIS A 130 -23.26 -14.16 -1.53
CA HIS A 130 -24.51 -13.54 -1.98
C HIS A 130 -24.63 -13.35 -3.49
N SER A 131 -23.56 -13.61 -4.25
CA SER A 131 -23.51 -13.35 -5.70
C SER A 131 -24.43 -14.24 -6.55
N ARG A 132 -24.94 -15.32 -5.95
CA ARG A 132 -25.92 -16.24 -6.56
C ARG A 132 -27.20 -16.38 -5.76
N ASP A 133 -27.57 -15.35 -5.00
CA ASP A 133 -28.79 -15.34 -4.19
C ASP A 133 -30.07 -15.64 -4.98
N PHE A 134 -30.09 -15.35 -6.29
CA PHE A 134 -31.19 -15.67 -7.21
C PHE A 134 -30.75 -16.61 -8.36
N GLY A 135 -29.77 -17.46 -8.06
CA GLY A 135 -29.18 -18.42 -8.97
C GLY A 135 -28.46 -17.79 -10.16
N ALA A 136 -28.26 -18.58 -11.21
CA ALA A 136 -27.59 -18.14 -12.43
C ALA A 136 -28.31 -16.97 -13.13
N THR A 137 -29.63 -16.85 -12.97
CA THR A 137 -30.40 -15.73 -13.52
C THR A 137 -29.98 -14.40 -12.90
N GLY A 138 -29.87 -14.35 -11.56
CA GLY A 138 -29.40 -13.15 -10.86
C GLY A 138 -27.97 -12.80 -11.25
N ALA A 139 -27.05 -13.76 -11.19
CA ALA A 139 -25.64 -13.54 -11.53
C ALA A 139 -25.45 -13.04 -12.98
N LYS A 140 -26.13 -13.64 -13.95
CA LYS A 140 -26.07 -13.21 -15.37
C LYS A 140 -26.64 -11.82 -15.59
N ASN A 141 -27.73 -11.47 -14.89
CA ASN A 141 -28.31 -10.14 -15.01
C ASN A 141 -27.40 -9.07 -14.39
N THR A 142 -26.78 -9.36 -13.25
CA THR A 142 -25.75 -8.49 -12.66
C THR A 142 -24.63 -8.21 -13.65
N MET A 143 -23.99 -9.25 -14.20
CA MET A 143 -22.90 -9.10 -15.17
C MET A 143 -23.32 -8.27 -16.39
N LYS A 144 -24.48 -8.57 -16.98
CA LYS A 144 -25.03 -7.83 -18.11
C LYS A 144 -25.22 -6.33 -17.82
N LEU A 145 -25.68 -5.98 -16.62
CA LEU A 145 -25.90 -4.59 -16.24
C LEU A 145 -24.58 -3.86 -15.97
N LEU A 146 -23.58 -4.53 -15.39
CA LEU A 146 -22.24 -3.99 -15.23
C LEU A 146 -21.54 -3.76 -16.57
N ASP A 147 -21.67 -4.69 -17.52
CA ASP A 147 -21.19 -4.51 -18.90
C ASP A 147 -21.82 -3.26 -19.53
N LYS A 148 -23.13 -3.05 -19.34
CA LYS A 148 -23.87 -1.91 -19.89
C LYS A 148 -23.38 -0.57 -19.33
N THR A 149 -22.95 -0.51 -18.07
CA THR A 149 -22.43 0.71 -17.44
C THR A 149 -20.92 0.88 -17.60
N GLY A 150 -20.24 -0.11 -18.19
CA GLY A 150 -18.79 -0.14 -18.31
C GLY A 150 -18.09 -0.25 -16.96
N ILE A 151 -18.74 -0.86 -15.96
CA ILE A 151 -18.11 -1.23 -14.69
C ILE A 151 -17.49 -2.61 -14.89
N HIS A 152 -16.19 -2.71 -14.69
CA HIS A 152 -15.48 -3.98 -14.78
C HIS A 152 -15.83 -4.87 -13.57
N TYR A 153 -15.71 -6.18 -13.72
CA TYR A 153 -15.99 -7.11 -12.64
C TYR A 153 -15.25 -8.42 -12.80
N ALA A 154 -15.10 -9.14 -11.69
CA ALA A 154 -14.59 -10.49 -11.68
C ALA A 154 -15.04 -11.20 -10.40
N GLY A 155 -14.80 -12.51 -10.34
CA GLY A 155 -14.93 -13.31 -9.13
C GLY A 155 -15.92 -14.46 -9.21
N LEU A 156 -16.72 -14.52 -10.28
CA LEU A 156 -17.58 -15.66 -10.57
C LEU A 156 -16.79 -16.74 -11.31
N THR A 157 -17.19 -18.01 -11.20
CA THR A 157 -16.57 -19.12 -11.96
C THR A 157 -16.54 -18.86 -13.47
N GLU A 158 -17.59 -18.26 -14.03
CA GLU A 158 -17.67 -17.88 -15.45
C GLU A 158 -16.89 -16.61 -15.83
N CYS A 159 -16.49 -15.80 -14.85
CA CYS A 159 -15.69 -14.59 -15.05
C CYS A 159 -14.70 -14.41 -13.88
N PRO A 160 -13.66 -15.27 -13.80
CA PRO A 160 -12.77 -15.32 -12.64
C PRO A 160 -11.82 -14.12 -12.56
N TYR A 161 -11.54 -13.47 -13.69
CA TYR A 161 -10.73 -12.28 -13.79
C TYR A 161 -11.20 -11.39 -14.94
N THR A 162 -10.75 -10.12 -14.92
CA THR A 162 -10.88 -9.18 -16.03
C THR A 162 -9.60 -8.39 -16.22
N ILE A 163 -9.36 -7.93 -17.44
CA ILE A 163 -8.24 -7.06 -17.80
C ILE A 163 -8.81 -5.86 -18.52
N PHE A 164 -8.43 -4.66 -18.11
CA PHE A 164 -8.90 -3.42 -18.71
C PHE A 164 -7.80 -2.35 -18.68
N GLU A 165 -7.96 -1.29 -19.47
CA GLU A 165 -6.99 -0.21 -19.58
C GLU A 165 -7.66 1.13 -19.31
N LYS A 166 -7.02 1.96 -18.49
CA LYS A 166 -7.46 3.33 -18.18
C LYS A 166 -6.23 4.22 -18.07
N ASP A 167 -6.26 5.36 -18.77
CA ASP A 167 -5.18 6.36 -18.79
C ASP A 167 -3.78 5.77 -19.10
N GLY A 168 -3.75 4.82 -20.04
CA GLY A 168 -2.53 4.16 -20.51
C GLY A 168 -1.91 3.16 -19.52
N ILE A 169 -2.65 2.75 -18.50
CA ILE A 169 -2.25 1.73 -17.52
C ILE A 169 -3.17 0.52 -17.67
N LYS A 170 -2.58 -0.66 -17.77
CA LYS A 170 -3.32 -1.91 -17.90
C LYS A 170 -3.52 -2.56 -16.53
N TYR A 171 -4.77 -2.70 -16.11
CA TYR A 171 -5.16 -3.28 -14.84
C TYR A 171 -5.61 -4.73 -15.02
N GLY A 172 -5.14 -5.61 -14.15
CA GLY A 172 -5.69 -6.94 -13.94
C GLY A 172 -6.52 -6.94 -12.67
N PHE A 173 -7.72 -7.50 -12.71
CA PHE A 173 -8.55 -7.69 -11.52
C PHE A 173 -9.06 -9.13 -11.41
N CYS A 174 -8.92 -9.73 -10.24
CA CYS A 174 -9.55 -11.00 -9.90
C CYS A 174 -10.06 -10.98 -8.46
N ALA A 175 -11.09 -11.77 -8.19
CA ALA A 175 -11.67 -11.87 -6.86
C ALA A 175 -11.99 -13.32 -6.50
N PHE A 176 -11.95 -13.63 -5.21
CA PHE A 176 -12.07 -15.00 -4.72
C PHE A 176 -12.90 -15.08 -3.44
N ALA A 177 -13.66 -16.16 -3.29
CA ALA A 177 -14.47 -16.47 -2.13
C ALA A 177 -14.38 -17.98 -1.84
N PRO A 178 -14.45 -18.43 -0.58
CA PRO A 178 -14.33 -19.85 -0.21
C PRO A 178 -15.56 -20.69 -0.60
N ASP A 179 -16.59 -20.09 -1.17
CA ASP A 179 -17.87 -20.74 -1.50
C ASP A 179 -18.05 -21.01 -3.01
N TYR A 180 -19.21 -21.57 -3.35
CA TYR A 180 -19.60 -21.99 -4.71
C TYR A 180 -19.78 -20.85 -5.73
N SER A 181 -19.75 -19.59 -5.30
CA SER A 181 -19.87 -18.43 -6.20
C SER A 181 -18.58 -18.16 -6.96
N GLY A 182 -17.41 -18.42 -6.35
CA GLY A 182 -16.11 -18.02 -6.86
C GLY A 182 -15.09 -19.15 -6.99
N VAL A 183 -13.82 -18.78 -7.16
CA VAL A 183 -12.72 -19.75 -7.28
C VAL A 183 -12.46 -20.38 -5.91
N MET A 184 -12.90 -21.62 -5.76
CA MET A 184 -12.92 -22.35 -4.48
C MET A 184 -11.52 -22.80 -4.01
N HIS A 185 -10.54 -22.87 -4.92
CA HIS A 185 -9.22 -23.43 -4.62
C HIS A 185 -8.14 -22.37 -4.68
N PHE A 186 -7.37 -22.29 -3.61
CA PHE A 186 -6.29 -21.32 -3.50
C PHE A 186 -5.23 -21.45 -4.61
N THR A 187 -4.94 -22.68 -5.06
CA THR A 187 -4.03 -22.92 -6.19
C THR A 187 -4.49 -22.24 -7.47
N ASP A 188 -5.80 -22.22 -7.74
CA ASP A 188 -6.35 -21.56 -8.91
C ASP A 188 -6.24 -20.03 -8.78
N ALA A 189 -6.43 -19.49 -7.56
CA ALA A 189 -6.22 -18.07 -7.28
C ALA A 189 -4.78 -17.65 -7.60
N VAL A 190 -3.79 -18.39 -7.11
CA VAL A 190 -2.36 -18.13 -7.40
C VAL A 190 -2.06 -18.17 -8.90
N ASN A 191 -2.62 -19.13 -9.63
CA ASN A 191 -2.41 -19.25 -11.08
C ASN A 191 -3.02 -18.08 -11.85
N ILE A 192 -4.21 -17.62 -11.46
CA ILE A 192 -4.86 -16.44 -12.05
C ILE A 192 -4.04 -15.18 -11.77
N ILE A 193 -3.57 -14.98 -10.55
CA ILE A 193 -2.74 -13.81 -10.19
C ILE A 193 -1.47 -13.78 -11.03
N LYS A 194 -0.73 -14.90 -11.11
CA LYS A 194 0.47 -15.00 -11.97
C LYS A 194 0.18 -14.73 -13.44
N TYR A 195 -0.98 -15.17 -13.92
CA TYR A 195 -1.41 -14.91 -15.29
C TYR A 195 -1.63 -13.41 -15.54
N LEU A 196 -2.23 -12.71 -14.58
CA LEU A 196 -2.48 -11.26 -14.63
C LEU A 196 -1.20 -10.45 -14.50
N ASP A 197 -0.32 -10.79 -13.56
CA ASP A 197 0.98 -10.15 -13.32
C ASP A 197 1.83 -10.12 -14.60
N ALA A 198 1.86 -11.24 -15.33
CA ALA A 198 2.58 -11.34 -16.60
C ALA A 198 2.00 -10.44 -17.74
N ARG A 199 0.84 -9.80 -17.55
CA ARG A 199 0.07 -9.12 -18.62
C ARG A 199 -0.37 -7.70 -18.29
N CYS A 200 -0.27 -7.28 -17.04
CA CYS A 200 -0.83 -6.04 -16.53
C CYS A 200 0.26 -5.22 -15.83
N ASP A 201 0.04 -3.92 -15.72
CA ASP A 201 0.91 -3.00 -14.99
C ASP A 201 0.60 -3.00 -13.49
N ILE A 202 -0.68 -3.18 -13.14
CA ILE A 202 -1.18 -3.24 -11.76
C ILE A 202 -2.19 -4.39 -11.64
N VAL A 203 -1.99 -5.28 -10.68
CA VAL A 203 -2.91 -6.38 -10.35
C VAL A 203 -3.62 -6.11 -9.03
N ILE A 204 -4.94 -5.93 -9.09
CA ILE A 204 -5.82 -5.76 -7.93
C ILE A 204 -6.50 -7.09 -7.62
N VAL A 205 -6.42 -7.53 -6.37
CA VAL A 205 -7.02 -8.79 -5.92
C VAL A 205 -8.01 -8.54 -4.79
N SER A 206 -9.19 -9.15 -4.88
CA SER A 206 -10.18 -9.14 -3.81
C SER A 206 -10.40 -10.52 -3.22
N PHE A 207 -10.63 -10.57 -1.91
CA PHE A 207 -10.85 -11.80 -1.18
C PHE A 207 -12.01 -11.63 -0.20
N HIS A 208 -13.10 -12.36 -0.42
CA HIS A 208 -14.23 -12.43 0.51
C HIS A 208 -14.03 -13.60 1.49
N MET A 209 -13.39 -13.33 2.64
CA MET A 209 -12.86 -14.33 3.56
C MET A 209 -12.71 -13.81 4.99
N GLY A 210 -12.60 -14.73 5.95
CA GLY A 210 -12.61 -14.44 7.37
C GLY A 210 -13.99 -14.62 7.98
N ALA A 211 -14.03 -14.84 9.28
CA ALA A 211 -15.27 -14.99 10.04
C ALA A 211 -15.97 -13.63 10.27
N GLU A 212 -17.30 -13.67 10.39
CA GLU A 212 -18.16 -12.49 10.25
C GLU A 212 -18.66 -11.92 11.58
N GLY A 213 -18.68 -10.59 11.70
CA GLY A 213 -19.35 -9.82 12.74
C GLY A 213 -18.44 -9.23 13.83
N ASN A 214 -19.07 -8.54 14.80
CA ASN A 214 -18.42 -7.74 15.86
C ASN A 214 -17.30 -8.46 16.65
N GLY A 215 -17.30 -9.80 16.72
CA GLY A 215 -16.27 -10.58 17.41
C GLY A 215 -15.02 -10.89 16.59
N TYR A 216 -14.98 -10.47 15.32
CA TYR A 216 -13.99 -10.91 14.34
C TYR A 216 -13.25 -9.73 13.70
N GLU A 217 -12.95 -8.69 14.48
CA GLU A 217 -12.11 -7.56 14.05
C GLU A 217 -10.61 -7.92 14.00
N HIS A 218 -10.19 -8.90 14.80
CA HIS A 218 -8.78 -9.27 14.92
C HIS A 218 -8.36 -10.31 13.89
N ILE A 219 -7.18 -10.12 13.28
CA ILE A 219 -6.58 -11.09 12.37
C ILE A 219 -5.96 -12.23 13.17
N THR A 220 -6.48 -13.44 12.96
CA THR A 220 -6.07 -14.62 13.75
C THR A 220 -4.80 -15.30 13.26
N ARG A 221 -4.37 -15.02 12.01
CA ARG A 221 -3.27 -15.70 11.29
C ARG A 221 -3.45 -17.22 11.22
N LYS A 222 -4.71 -17.65 11.16
CA LYS A 222 -5.14 -19.04 11.10
C LYS A 222 -6.36 -19.12 10.20
N THR A 223 -6.72 -20.34 9.82
CA THR A 223 -8.02 -20.61 9.21
C THR A 223 -9.15 -20.24 10.17
N GLU A 224 -10.01 -19.34 9.72
CA GLU A 224 -11.20 -18.88 10.42
C GLU A 224 -12.42 -19.70 9.99
N TYR A 225 -13.37 -19.87 10.92
CA TYR A 225 -14.62 -20.56 10.66
C TYR A 225 -15.79 -19.71 11.13
N PHE A 226 -16.88 -19.71 10.36
CA PHE A 226 -18.12 -19.02 10.72
C PHE A 226 -19.32 -19.90 10.38
N LEU A 227 -20.22 -20.11 11.34
CA LEU A 227 -21.38 -21.02 11.21
C LEU A 227 -21.03 -22.41 10.66
N GLY A 228 -19.83 -22.91 10.97
CA GLY A 228 -19.33 -24.22 10.52
C GLY A 228 -18.66 -24.22 9.13
N GLU A 229 -18.66 -23.09 8.43
CA GLU A 229 -18.00 -22.93 7.14
C GLU A 229 -16.54 -22.52 7.32
N ASN A 230 -15.65 -23.09 6.50
CA ASN A 230 -14.26 -22.65 6.42
C ASN A 230 -14.22 -21.30 5.68
N ARG A 231 -13.80 -20.25 6.37
CA ARG A 231 -13.69 -18.89 5.81
C ARG A 231 -12.26 -18.50 5.43
N GLY A 232 -11.34 -19.47 5.37
CA GLY A 232 -9.96 -19.26 4.93
C GLY A 232 -9.08 -18.61 6.00
N ASP A 233 -7.82 -18.38 5.66
CA ASP A 233 -6.85 -17.63 6.47
C ASP A 233 -6.55 -16.30 5.79
N PRO A 234 -7.22 -15.20 6.19
CA PRO A 234 -7.07 -13.91 5.52
C PRO A 234 -5.63 -13.38 5.53
N TYR A 235 -4.86 -13.69 6.57
CA TYR A 235 -3.48 -13.24 6.67
C TYR A 235 -2.59 -13.93 5.63
N HIS A 236 -2.64 -15.25 5.60
CA HIS A 236 -1.82 -16.06 4.72
C HIS A 236 -2.17 -15.81 3.25
N LEU A 237 -3.48 -15.82 2.94
CA LEU A 237 -3.97 -15.70 1.56
C LEU A 237 -3.63 -14.35 0.94
N ALA A 238 -3.73 -13.25 1.70
CA ALA A 238 -3.34 -11.93 1.19
C ALA A 238 -1.84 -11.85 0.88
N ARG A 239 -0.98 -12.42 1.72
CA ARG A 239 0.48 -12.40 1.50
C ARG A 239 0.91 -13.30 0.35
N GLU A 240 0.32 -14.48 0.24
CA GLU A 240 0.60 -15.35 -0.89
C GLU A 240 0.08 -14.77 -2.21
N ALA A 241 -0.99 -13.98 -2.19
CA ALA A 241 -1.43 -13.23 -3.36
C ALA A 241 -0.38 -12.19 -3.79
N ILE A 242 0.19 -11.44 -2.85
CA ILE A 242 1.32 -10.54 -3.14
C ILE A 242 2.52 -11.34 -3.68
N ASP A 243 2.83 -12.48 -3.09
CA ASP A 243 3.92 -13.36 -3.56
C ASP A 243 3.68 -13.92 -4.97
N ALA A 244 2.42 -14.06 -5.37
CA ALA A 244 2.01 -14.49 -6.69
C ALA A 244 1.99 -13.38 -7.74
N GLY A 245 2.14 -12.11 -7.35
CA GLY A 245 2.18 -10.96 -8.26
C GLY A 245 1.00 -9.98 -8.09
N ALA A 246 0.24 -10.04 -6.99
CA ALA A 246 -0.73 -8.99 -6.69
C ALA A 246 -0.02 -7.72 -6.22
N ASP A 247 -0.54 -6.56 -6.61
CA ASP A 247 -0.03 -5.25 -6.19
C ASP A 247 -0.87 -4.61 -5.08
N VAL A 248 -2.18 -4.89 -5.10
CA VAL A 248 -3.16 -4.37 -4.15
C VAL A 248 -4.10 -5.50 -3.76
N VAL A 249 -4.28 -5.71 -2.46
CA VAL A 249 -5.22 -6.72 -1.93
C VAL A 249 -6.29 -6.04 -1.08
N PHE A 250 -7.56 -6.28 -1.41
CA PHE A 250 -8.71 -5.84 -0.62
C PHE A 250 -9.50 -7.04 -0.09
N GLY A 251 -9.63 -7.14 1.23
CA GLY A 251 -10.45 -8.14 1.91
C GLY A 251 -11.87 -7.65 2.20
N GLN A 252 -12.82 -8.59 2.22
CA GLN A 252 -14.24 -8.43 2.54
C GLN A 252 -14.81 -9.68 3.19
N GLY A 253 -16.06 -9.63 3.65
CA GLY A 253 -16.77 -10.77 4.23
C GLY A 253 -16.91 -10.73 5.75
N PRO A 254 -15.90 -10.28 6.53
CA PRO A 254 -16.07 -10.17 7.97
C PRO A 254 -17.16 -9.18 8.41
N HIS A 255 -17.67 -8.32 7.52
CA HIS A 255 -18.58 -7.20 7.80
C HIS A 255 -18.08 -6.20 8.84
N VAL A 256 -16.80 -6.30 9.22
CA VAL A 256 -16.11 -5.39 10.13
C VAL A 256 -14.80 -4.92 9.53
N THR A 257 -14.38 -3.72 9.89
CA THR A 257 -13.07 -3.19 9.52
C THR A 257 -11.97 -4.00 10.21
N ARG A 258 -10.94 -4.42 9.45
CA ARG A 258 -9.73 -5.06 10.02
C ARG A 258 -8.49 -4.22 9.72
N ALA A 259 -7.34 -4.69 10.22
CA ALA A 259 -6.05 -4.02 10.01
C ALA A 259 -5.70 -3.84 8.52
N ILE A 260 -4.76 -2.93 8.26
CA ILE A 260 -4.10 -2.74 6.96
C ILE A 260 -2.62 -3.02 7.10
N ASP A 261 -1.95 -3.32 5.99
CA ASP A 261 -0.52 -3.59 5.98
C ASP A 261 0.13 -3.21 4.64
N VAL A 262 1.45 -3.15 4.65
CA VAL A 262 2.27 -3.15 3.44
C VAL A 262 3.26 -4.30 3.51
N TYR A 263 3.14 -5.24 2.58
CA TYR A 263 4.04 -6.39 2.46
C TYR A 263 4.75 -6.33 1.11
N LYS A 264 6.09 -6.43 1.10
CA LYS A 264 6.91 -6.31 -0.14
C LYS A 264 6.57 -5.07 -0.98
N ASN A 265 6.37 -3.93 -0.30
CA ASN A 265 5.96 -2.66 -0.90
C ASN A 265 4.60 -2.70 -1.61
N ARG A 266 3.72 -3.65 -1.27
CA ARG A 266 2.36 -3.78 -1.81
C ARG A 266 1.31 -3.64 -0.73
N PHE A 267 0.18 -3.03 -1.06
CA PHE A 267 -0.86 -2.68 -0.09
C PHE A 267 -1.81 -3.85 0.19
N ILE A 268 -2.17 -4.03 1.46
CA ILE A 268 -3.18 -5.00 1.89
C ILE A 268 -4.16 -4.31 2.85
N ALA A 269 -5.47 -4.46 2.59
CA ALA A 269 -6.50 -4.27 3.61
C ALA A 269 -7.16 -5.63 3.88
N TYR A 270 -7.14 -6.11 5.13
CA TYR A 270 -7.63 -7.47 5.44
C TYR A 270 -9.16 -7.55 5.54
N SER A 271 -9.83 -6.44 5.79
CA SER A 271 -11.28 -6.29 5.62
C SER A 271 -11.65 -4.81 5.62
N LEU A 272 -12.47 -4.41 4.66
CA LEU A 272 -13.01 -3.05 4.55
C LEU A 272 -14.38 -2.88 5.23
N GLY A 273 -14.96 -3.94 5.78
CA GLY A 273 -16.24 -3.93 6.48
C GLY A 273 -17.45 -3.55 5.61
N ASP A 274 -18.56 -3.19 6.25
CA ASP A 274 -19.77 -2.77 5.53
C ASP A 274 -19.69 -1.31 5.06
N PHE A 275 -19.77 -1.07 3.75
CA PHE A 275 -19.70 0.29 3.21
C PHE A 275 -21.07 0.91 2.92
N ALA A 276 -21.97 0.18 2.26
CA ALA A 276 -23.32 0.66 1.98
C ALA A 276 -24.30 -0.52 1.96
N THR A 277 -24.66 -0.99 3.16
CA THR A 277 -25.45 -2.20 3.39
C THR A 277 -26.83 -1.87 3.97
N TYR A 278 -27.77 -1.49 3.11
CA TYR A 278 -29.07 -0.98 3.54
C TYR A 278 -30.03 -2.07 4.03
N GLY A 279 -30.40 -1.99 5.30
CA GLY A 279 -31.64 -2.49 5.84
C GLY A 279 -31.53 -3.84 6.53
N ARG A 280 -30.94 -4.85 5.90
CA ARG A 280 -30.96 -6.24 6.39
C ARG A 280 -29.64 -6.71 7.03
N PHE A 281 -28.70 -5.81 7.22
CA PHE A 281 -27.43 -6.06 7.90
C PHE A 281 -27.51 -5.69 9.39
N ASP A 282 -26.69 -6.35 10.21
CA ASP A 282 -26.43 -5.90 11.58
C ASP A 282 -25.40 -4.78 11.54
N LEU A 283 -25.81 -3.58 11.91
CA LEU A 283 -24.98 -2.37 11.85
C LEU A 283 -24.64 -1.85 13.25
N THR A 284 -24.74 -2.71 14.27
CA THR A 284 -24.34 -2.37 15.63
C THR A 284 -22.83 -2.40 15.79
N ASP A 285 -22.30 -1.54 16.64
CA ASP A 285 -20.90 -1.49 17.04
C ASP A 285 -19.90 -1.43 15.86
N ALA A 286 -19.08 -2.48 15.67
CA ALA A 286 -18.01 -2.50 14.67
C ALA A 286 -18.54 -2.66 13.24
N CYS A 287 -19.69 -3.32 13.06
CA CYS A 287 -20.31 -3.46 11.74
C CYS A 287 -20.92 -2.14 11.21
N GLY A 288 -21.17 -1.17 12.10
CA GLY A 288 -21.70 0.15 11.73
C GLY A 288 -20.66 1.17 11.27
N VAL A 289 -19.38 0.78 11.21
CA VAL A 289 -18.26 1.67 10.86
C VAL A 289 -17.35 1.02 9.82
N ALA A 290 -16.96 1.80 8.81
CA ALA A 290 -16.06 1.34 7.76
C ALA A 290 -15.13 2.46 7.27
N PRO A 291 -13.97 2.12 6.68
CA PRO A 291 -13.15 3.06 5.96
C PRO A 291 -13.57 3.17 4.48
N ILE A 292 -13.34 4.35 3.90
CA ILE A 292 -12.95 4.48 2.50
C ILE A 292 -11.43 4.61 2.52
N ILE A 293 -10.72 3.71 1.84
CA ILE A 293 -9.25 3.76 1.77
C ILE A 293 -8.85 4.21 0.37
N LYS A 294 -8.24 5.39 0.26
CA LYS A 294 -7.55 5.86 -0.94
C LYS A 294 -6.07 5.55 -0.80
N ILE A 295 -5.48 4.83 -1.73
CA ILE A 295 -4.04 4.59 -1.80
C ILE A 295 -3.44 5.24 -3.04
N TYR A 296 -2.17 5.59 -2.94
CA TYR A 296 -1.34 6.04 -4.04
C TYR A 296 -0.27 5.00 -4.29
N VAL A 297 -0.21 4.51 -5.52
CA VAL A 297 0.77 3.52 -5.97
C VAL A 297 1.57 4.06 -7.16
N SER A 298 2.75 3.49 -7.40
CA SER A 298 3.46 3.72 -8.66
C SER A 298 2.71 3.07 -9.83
N LYS A 299 3.11 3.38 -11.06
CA LYS A 299 2.60 2.69 -12.27
C LYS A 299 2.90 1.18 -12.32
N LYS A 300 3.65 0.65 -11.34
CA LYS A 300 3.94 -0.78 -11.16
C LYS A 300 3.41 -1.32 -9.83
N GLY A 301 2.43 -0.62 -9.25
CA GLY A 301 1.71 -1.10 -8.07
C GLY A 301 2.47 -0.98 -6.74
N GLU A 302 3.64 -0.34 -6.71
CA GLU A 302 4.36 -0.10 -5.46
C GLU A 302 3.61 0.92 -4.60
N PHE A 303 3.30 0.57 -3.35
CA PHE A 303 2.65 1.45 -2.40
C PHE A 303 3.54 2.65 -2.03
N LEU A 304 2.98 3.86 -2.11
CA LEU A 304 3.66 5.12 -1.78
C LEU A 304 3.08 5.75 -0.51
N SER A 305 1.76 5.91 -0.47
CA SER A 305 1.02 6.50 0.65
C SER A 305 -0.47 6.18 0.53
N GLY A 306 -1.26 6.59 1.51
CA GLY A 306 -2.71 6.52 1.43
C GLY A 306 -3.40 7.42 2.44
N ARG A 307 -4.73 7.42 2.38
CA ARG A 307 -5.63 8.15 3.24
C ARG A 307 -6.85 7.31 3.59
N ILE A 308 -7.22 7.32 4.86
CA ILE A 308 -8.45 6.71 5.37
C ILE A 308 -9.47 7.82 5.63
N TYR A 309 -10.65 7.68 5.03
CA TYR A 309 -11.83 8.44 5.43
C TYR A 309 -12.73 7.51 6.23
N SER A 310 -13.05 7.88 7.47
CA SER A 310 -13.98 7.08 8.27
C SER A 310 -15.42 7.40 7.89
N ILE A 311 -16.24 6.37 7.75
CA ILE A 311 -17.69 6.49 7.60
C ILE A 311 -18.42 5.78 8.74
N LYS A 312 -19.67 6.19 8.94
CA LYS A 312 -20.67 5.51 9.75
C LYS A 312 -21.88 5.17 8.91
N LEU A 313 -22.48 4.03 9.20
CA LEU A 313 -23.72 3.60 8.59
C LEU A 313 -24.90 4.06 9.44
N VAL A 314 -25.61 5.08 8.96
CA VAL A 314 -26.79 5.66 9.62
C VAL A 314 -28.07 5.25 8.88
N GLU A 315 -29.24 5.56 9.44
CA GLU A 315 -30.53 5.38 8.74
C GLU A 315 -30.70 3.98 8.10
N ARG A 316 -30.24 2.94 8.80
CA ARG A 316 -30.24 1.53 8.36
C ARG A 316 -29.21 1.16 7.27
N GLY A 317 -28.10 1.88 7.09
CA GLY A 317 -27.03 1.45 6.17
C GLY A 317 -26.55 2.51 5.18
N ILE A 318 -26.90 3.78 5.41
CA ILE A 318 -26.49 4.90 4.57
C ILE A 318 -25.12 5.39 5.06
N PRO A 319 -24.08 5.39 4.20
CA PRO A 319 -22.76 5.90 4.56
C PRO A 319 -22.77 7.42 4.72
N VAL A 320 -22.24 7.89 5.84
CA VAL A 320 -21.94 9.30 6.11
C VAL A 320 -20.54 9.45 6.69
N ILE A 321 -19.88 10.57 6.42
CA ILE A 321 -18.55 10.85 6.96
C ILE A 321 -18.61 10.93 8.49
N ASP A 322 -17.73 10.15 9.12
CA ASP A 322 -17.59 10.11 10.56
C ASP A 322 -16.51 11.08 11.05
N GLY A 323 -16.95 12.24 11.54
CA GLY A 323 -16.05 13.23 12.14
C GLY A 323 -15.29 12.73 13.38
N ASN A 324 -15.74 11.65 14.03
CA ASN A 324 -15.02 11.05 15.15
C ASN A 324 -13.89 10.12 14.71
N GLN A 325 -13.74 9.87 13.40
CA GLN A 325 -12.72 9.02 12.82
C GLN A 325 -12.65 7.62 13.47
N THR A 326 -13.81 7.01 13.74
CA THR A 326 -13.91 5.74 14.47
C THR A 326 -13.21 4.60 13.72
N ALA A 327 -13.43 4.47 12.41
CA ALA A 327 -12.77 3.43 11.61
C ALA A 327 -11.24 3.62 11.57
N LEU A 328 -10.75 4.86 11.43
CA LEU A 328 -9.31 5.14 11.49
C LEU A 328 -8.70 4.70 12.83
N LYS A 329 -9.33 5.05 13.95
CA LYS A 329 -8.84 4.67 15.29
C LYS A 329 -8.75 3.14 15.43
N LYS A 330 -9.80 2.43 14.98
CA LYS A 330 -9.81 0.97 14.94
C LYS A 330 -8.67 0.42 14.08
N ILE A 331 -8.47 0.93 12.86
CA ILE A 331 -7.39 0.47 11.98
C ILE A 331 -6.02 0.68 12.62
N ILE A 332 -5.77 1.82 13.26
CA ILE A 332 -4.52 2.09 13.97
C ILE A 332 -4.30 1.05 15.08
N ASP A 333 -5.31 0.82 15.91
CA ASP A 333 -5.22 -0.10 17.04
C ASP A 333 -5.04 -1.56 16.57
N LEU A 334 -5.87 -2.01 15.61
CA LEU A 334 -5.83 -3.35 15.03
C LEU A 334 -4.53 -3.62 14.28
N THR A 335 -4.02 -2.64 13.51
CA THR A 335 -2.73 -2.82 12.81
C THR A 335 -1.60 -2.96 13.82
N LYS A 336 -1.60 -2.15 14.88
CA LYS A 336 -0.58 -2.24 15.93
C LYS A 336 -0.66 -3.56 16.72
N SER A 337 -1.85 -4.08 17.00
CA SER A 337 -2.02 -5.31 17.76
C SER A 337 -1.75 -6.56 16.93
N ASP A 338 -2.27 -6.58 15.69
CA ASP A 338 -2.35 -7.80 14.90
C ASP A 338 -1.17 -7.95 13.95
N ILE A 339 -0.58 -6.82 13.54
CA ILE A 339 0.55 -6.74 12.62
C ILE A 339 1.60 -5.76 13.16
N PRO A 340 2.17 -6.02 14.35
CA PRO A 340 3.20 -5.15 14.94
C PRO A 340 4.44 -5.00 14.06
N GLU A 341 4.67 -5.91 13.11
CA GLU A 341 5.73 -5.84 12.12
C GLU A 341 5.41 -4.93 10.92
N SER A 342 4.20 -4.37 10.83
CA SER A 342 3.79 -3.52 9.71
C SER A 342 4.72 -2.31 9.58
N PRO A 343 5.21 -1.99 8.36
CA PRO A 343 6.08 -0.85 8.17
C PRO A 343 5.31 0.48 8.12
N LEU A 344 3.99 0.48 8.34
CA LEU A 344 3.15 1.66 8.20
C LEU A 344 3.26 2.61 9.40
N THR A 345 3.24 3.90 9.08
CA THR A 345 2.96 4.99 10.02
C THR A 345 1.63 5.62 9.63
N MET A 346 0.77 5.88 10.63
CA MET A 346 -0.56 6.43 10.42
C MET A 346 -0.76 7.68 11.27
N GLU A 347 -1.19 8.75 10.63
CA GLU A 347 -1.47 10.04 11.26
C GLU A 347 -2.95 10.13 11.69
N LYS A 348 -3.23 10.96 12.70
CA LYS A 348 -4.59 11.19 13.21
C LYS A 348 -5.53 11.89 12.22
N ASN A 349 -5.02 12.37 11.09
CA ASN A 349 -5.76 13.00 10.00
C ASN A 349 -6.15 11.99 8.90
N GLY A 350 -5.84 10.71 9.08
CA GLY A 350 -6.11 9.63 8.14
C GLY A 350 -5.00 9.35 7.14
N VAL A 351 -3.96 10.18 7.04
CA VAL A 351 -2.82 9.94 6.13
C VAL A 351 -1.96 8.80 6.68
N PHE A 352 -1.57 7.88 5.82
CA PHE A 352 -0.63 6.81 6.15
C PHE A 352 0.41 6.59 5.06
N LYS A 353 1.59 6.11 5.45
CA LYS A 353 2.73 5.88 4.56
C LYS A 353 3.71 4.92 5.20
N LEU A 354 4.67 4.43 4.42
CA LEU A 354 5.81 3.70 4.96
C LEU A 354 6.55 4.57 5.98
N ALA A 355 6.91 3.98 7.12
CA ALA A 355 7.83 4.58 8.06
C ALA A 355 9.09 4.98 7.30
N SER A 356 9.52 6.24 7.46
CA SER A 356 10.82 6.65 6.94
C SER A 356 11.89 5.75 7.55
N LYS A 357 12.63 5.01 6.72
CA LYS A 357 13.79 4.25 7.16
C LYS A 357 14.71 5.21 7.94
N PRO A 358 15.13 4.86 9.17
CA PRO A 358 16.01 5.73 9.95
C PRO A 358 17.28 5.99 9.15
N VAL A 359 17.62 7.26 8.95
CA VAL A 359 18.86 7.65 8.27
C VAL A 359 19.87 8.00 9.34
N THR A 360 21.01 7.32 9.33
CA THR A 360 22.17 7.65 10.16
C THR A 360 23.22 8.35 9.32
N VAL A 361 23.63 9.55 9.74
CA VAL A 361 24.67 10.35 9.08
C VAL A 361 25.89 10.44 10.01
N ILE A 362 27.02 9.93 9.54
CA ILE A 362 28.30 9.95 10.26
C ILE A 362 29.26 10.90 9.55
N ASN A 363 29.80 11.88 10.27
CA ASN A 363 30.82 12.80 9.73
C ASN A 363 32.15 12.60 10.45
N LEU A 364 33.17 12.21 9.68
CA LEU A 364 34.54 11.96 10.14
C LEU A 364 35.47 12.99 9.50
N GLN A 365 36.42 13.53 10.26
CA GLN A 365 37.42 14.46 9.71
C GLN A 365 38.83 13.89 9.89
N ILE A 366 39.63 13.96 8.83
CA ILE A 366 41.02 13.48 8.88
C ILE A 366 41.80 14.23 9.97
N GLY A 367 42.52 13.49 10.81
CA GLY A 367 43.34 14.01 11.89
C GLY A 367 42.57 14.40 13.16
N LYS A 368 41.24 14.25 13.21
CA LYS A 368 40.46 14.46 14.44
C LYS A 368 39.97 13.13 15.03
N SER A 369 40.21 12.94 16.34
CA SER A 369 39.63 11.82 17.08
C SER A 369 38.14 12.01 17.39
N THR A 370 37.56 13.19 17.13
CA THR A 370 36.12 13.42 17.29
C THR A 370 35.40 13.28 15.97
N PHE A 371 34.20 12.71 16.01
CA PHE A 371 33.30 12.56 14.86
C PHE A 371 31.85 12.73 15.31
N THR A 372 30.92 12.93 14.38
CA THR A 372 29.50 13.04 14.73
C THR A 372 28.67 11.91 14.15
N VAL A 373 27.63 11.50 14.89
CA VAL A 373 26.55 10.60 14.46
C VAL A 373 25.25 11.36 14.67
N ASP A 374 24.54 11.68 13.59
CA ASP A 374 23.30 12.47 13.62
C ASP A 374 23.47 13.81 14.38
N GLY A 375 24.66 14.42 14.25
CA GLY A 375 25.04 15.67 14.92
C GLY A 375 25.55 15.51 16.36
N ILE A 376 25.43 14.33 16.97
CA ILE A 376 25.92 14.04 18.33
C ILE A 376 27.41 13.68 18.26
N SER A 377 28.23 14.24 19.15
CA SER A 377 29.69 14.04 19.15
C SER A 377 30.09 12.72 19.80
N HIS A 378 31.03 12.02 19.17
CA HIS A 378 31.64 10.76 19.60
C HIS A 378 33.17 10.80 19.44
N THR A 379 33.88 9.82 19.98
CA THR A 379 35.34 9.72 19.94
C THR A 379 35.83 8.43 19.28
N LEU A 380 37.01 8.51 18.65
CA LEU A 380 37.77 7.41 18.09
C LEU A 380 39.07 7.23 18.87
N ASP A 381 39.49 5.97 19.01
CA ASP A 381 40.77 5.62 19.63
C ASP A 381 41.97 6.22 18.89
N ILE A 382 41.89 6.28 17.57
CA ILE A 382 42.91 6.87 16.68
C ILE A 382 42.19 7.76 15.64
N PRO A 383 42.68 8.98 15.37
CA PRO A 383 42.13 9.82 14.31
C PRO A 383 42.15 9.13 12.94
N PRO A 384 41.16 9.38 12.07
CA PRO A 384 41.20 8.94 10.69
C PRO A 384 42.43 9.53 9.99
N LEU A 385 43.11 8.72 9.18
CA LEU A 385 44.29 9.13 8.42
C LEU A 385 44.16 8.76 6.95
N ILE A 386 44.95 9.40 6.10
CA ILE A 386 45.04 9.03 4.69
C ILE A 386 46.27 8.16 4.51
N LYS A 387 46.08 6.96 3.95
CA LYS A 387 47.17 6.08 3.52
C LYS A 387 46.85 5.47 2.16
N ASN A 388 47.84 5.45 1.26
CA ASN A 388 47.68 4.96 -0.12
C ASN A 388 46.48 5.58 -0.86
N GLY A 389 46.19 6.86 -0.57
CA GLY A 389 45.08 7.60 -1.17
C GLY A 389 43.68 7.22 -0.65
N ARG A 390 43.59 6.51 0.48
CA ARG A 390 42.31 6.12 1.11
C ARG A 390 42.27 6.52 2.58
N THR A 391 41.05 6.78 3.07
CA THR A 391 40.82 7.05 4.49
C THR A 391 40.79 5.75 5.28
N MET A 392 41.63 5.69 6.31
CA MET A 392 41.83 4.56 7.19
C MET A 392 41.48 4.96 8.63
N LEU A 393 40.73 4.13 9.35
CA LEU A 393 40.45 4.32 10.78
C LEU A 393 40.05 3.01 11.50
N PRO A 394 40.08 2.96 12.85
CA PRO A 394 39.54 1.85 13.62
C PRO A 394 38.01 1.78 13.49
N ILE A 395 37.48 0.89 12.65
CA ILE A 395 36.10 0.98 12.16
C ILE A 395 35.01 0.76 13.23
N ARG A 396 35.37 0.21 14.39
CA ARG A 396 34.42 -0.24 15.42
C ARG A 396 33.35 0.80 15.76
N ALA A 397 33.77 2.03 16.08
CA ALA A 397 32.83 3.09 16.47
C ALA A 397 31.88 3.48 15.34
N VAL A 398 32.32 3.40 14.08
CA VAL A 398 31.48 3.65 12.90
C VAL A 398 30.45 2.52 12.75
N ILE A 399 30.87 1.26 12.87
CA ILE A 399 29.97 0.11 12.74
C ILE A 399 28.94 0.07 13.88
N GLU A 400 29.37 0.33 15.13
CA GLU A 400 28.48 0.34 16.30
C GLU A 400 27.45 1.48 16.21
N ALA A 401 27.83 2.65 15.66
CA ALA A 401 26.90 3.73 15.35
C ALA A 401 25.82 3.30 14.35
N LEU A 402 26.17 2.45 13.40
CA LEU A 402 25.24 1.81 12.44
C LEU A 402 24.48 0.61 13.04
N LYS A 403 24.63 0.31 14.34
CA LYS A 403 24.07 -0.87 15.03
C LYS A 403 24.60 -2.22 14.55
N GLY A 404 25.77 -2.22 13.90
CA GLY A 404 26.49 -3.43 13.53
C GLY A 404 27.40 -3.94 14.65
N LYS A 405 28.06 -5.08 14.39
CA LYS A 405 28.99 -5.73 15.31
C LYS A 405 30.35 -5.93 14.66
N VAL A 406 31.43 -5.74 15.43
CA VAL A 406 32.82 -5.96 14.99
C VAL A 406 33.50 -6.92 15.93
N ILE A 407 34.07 -7.99 15.38
CA ILE A 407 34.89 -8.98 16.07
C ILE A 407 36.29 -8.90 15.49
N PHE A 408 37.31 -8.89 16.35
CA PHE A 408 38.71 -8.97 15.94
C PHE A 408 39.31 -10.26 16.49
N ASP A 409 39.91 -11.04 15.61
CA ASP A 409 40.70 -12.22 15.94
C ASP A 409 42.19 -11.84 15.93
N GLU A 410 42.84 -11.91 17.09
CA GLU A 410 44.25 -11.55 17.22
C GLU A 410 45.19 -12.57 16.55
N GLY A 411 44.84 -13.85 16.56
CA GLY A 411 45.65 -14.92 16.00
C GLY A 411 45.70 -14.86 14.47
N GLU A 412 44.54 -14.61 13.86
CA GLU A 412 44.40 -14.45 12.41
C GLU A 412 44.61 -13.01 11.94
N ARG A 413 44.69 -12.04 12.86
CA ARG A 413 44.70 -10.59 12.58
C ARG A 413 43.54 -10.18 11.66
N LYS A 414 42.37 -10.75 11.91
CA LYS A 414 41.18 -10.66 11.06
C LYS A 414 40.07 -9.89 11.75
N VAL A 415 39.39 -9.02 11.01
CA VAL A 415 38.19 -8.31 11.46
C VAL A 415 36.98 -8.89 10.74
N THR A 416 35.99 -9.32 11.51
CA THR A 416 34.67 -9.72 11.03
C THR A 416 33.64 -8.67 11.42
N ILE A 417 32.92 -8.14 10.44
CA ILE A 417 31.92 -7.09 10.57
C ILE A 417 30.56 -7.66 10.16
N THR A 418 29.53 -7.40 10.96
CA THR A 418 28.15 -7.80 10.65
C THR A 418 27.19 -6.62 10.81
N LEU A 419 26.29 -6.45 9.85
CA LEU A 419 25.20 -5.48 9.89
C LEU A 419 23.98 -6.05 9.15
N GLY A 420 22.89 -6.31 9.87
CA GLY A 420 21.75 -7.04 9.33
C GLY A 420 22.17 -8.43 8.83
N SER A 421 21.88 -8.74 7.57
CA SER A 421 22.29 -9.99 6.91
C SER A 421 23.67 -9.92 6.25
N LYS A 422 24.34 -8.76 6.26
CA LYS A 422 25.63 -8.58 5.59
C LYS A 422 26.78 -8.91 6.52
N THR A 423 27.79 -9.58 5.97
CA THR A 423 29.04 -9.94 6.65
C THR A 423 30.23 -9.52 5.81
N ILE A 424 31.24 -8.90 6.43
CA ILE A 424 32.52 -8.54 5.79
C ILE A 424 33.68 -9.06 6.65
N GLU A 425 34.64 -9.73 6.03
CA GLU A 425 35.86 -10.20 6.67
C GLU A 425 37.09 -9.59 6.00
N LEU A 426 37.99 -9.00 6.79
CA LEU A 426 39.23 -8.39 6.31
C LEU A 426 40.40 -8.79 7.20
N SER A 427 41.50 -9.25 6.60
CA SER A 427 42.73 -9.59 7.32
C SER A 427 43.79 -8.50 7.16
N ALA A 428 44.64 -8.32 8.18
CA ALA A 428 45.76 -7.38 8.13
C ALA A 428 46.68 -7.67 6.93
N TYR A 429 47.03 -6.62 6.18
CA TYR A 429 47.96 -6.65 5.05
C TYR A 429 47.51 -7.44 3.81
N GLU A 430 46.24 -7.83 3.75
CA GLU A 430 45.64 -8.43 2.56
C GLU A 430 44.87 -7.39 1.73
N SER A 431 44.97 -7.48 0.41
CA SER A 431 44.28 -6.57 -0.54
C SER A 431 42.90 -7.09 -0.98
N THR A 432 42.51 -8.27 -0.49
CA THR A 432 41.23 -8.92 -0.76
C THR A 432 40.50 -9.12 0.57
N ALA A 433 39.18 -8.93 0.55
CA ALA A 433 38.27 -9.16 1.67
C ALA A 433 37.19 -10.17 1.25
N LYS A 434 36.44 -10.73 2.20
CA LYS A 434 35.24 -11.53 1.90
C LYS A 434 34.00 -10.73 2.22
N VAL A 435 33.13 -10.53 1.24
CA VAL A 435 31.81 -9.90 1.42
C VAL A 435 30.75 -10.97 1.21
N ASN A 436 30.01 -11.31 2.27
CA ASN A 436 29.05 -12.43 2.28
C ASN A 436 29.65 -13.75 1.79
N GLY A 437 30.92 -14.01 2.14
CA GLY A 437 31.67 -15.19 1.72
C GLY A 437 32.31 -15.12 0.33
N ILE A 438 32.10 -14.04 -0.43
CA ILE A 438 32.65 -13.86 -1.77
C ILE A 438 33.95 -13.02 -1.70
N ASP A 439 35.03 -13.55 -2.26
CA ASP A 439 36.29 -12.82 -2.38
C ASP A 439 36.12 -11.56 -3.24
N THR A 440 36.45 -10.41 -2.65
CA THR A 440 36.22 -9.08 -3.21
C THR A 440 37.49 -8.24 -3.02
N PRO A 441 38.07 -7.65 -4.08
CA PRO A 441 39.21 -6.76 -3.94
C PRO A 441 38.80 -5.53 -3.13
N ILE A 442 39.61 -5.16 -2.14
CA ILE A 442 39.38 -3.98 -1.29
C ILE A 442 39.43 -2.70 -2.12
N ASP A 443 40.37 -2.65 -3.06
CA ASP A 443 40.50 -1.60 -4.05
C ASP A 443 41.09 -2.17 -5.34
N SER A 444 40.27 -2.26 -6.38
CA SER A 444 40.69 -2.81 -7.68
C SER A 444 41.68 -1.90 -8.42
N THR A 445 41.77 -0.62 -8.06
CA THR A 445 42.66 0.36 -8.68
C THR A 445 43.99 0.51 -7.93
N ASN A 446 44.06 0.08 -6.68
CA ASN A 446 45.26 0.19 -5.86
C ASN A 446 45.38 -0.98 -4.86
N LEU A 447 46.09 -2.03 -5.26
CA LEU A 447 46.33 -3.22 -4.43
C LEU A 447 47.17 -2.95 -3.17
N GLN A 448 47.75 -1.76 -3.01
CA GLN A 448 48.44 -1.37 -1.78
C GLN A 448 47.47 -0.90 -0.68
N VAL A 449 46.18 -0.73 -0.99
CA VAL A 449 45.16 -0.43 0.03
C VAL A 449 44.81 -1.73 0.75
N THR A 450 45.42 -1.93 1.91
CA THR A 450 45.18 -3.08 2.79
C THR A 450 44.81 -2.61 4.20
N PRO A 451 44.12 -3.43 5.01
CA PRO A 451 44.04 -3.22 6.45
C PRO A 451 45.43 -3.16 7.06
N GLU A 452 45.62 -2.32 8.08
CA GLU A 452 46.94 -2.15 8.71
C GLU A 452 46.87 -2.04 10.22
N ILE A 453 47.89 -2.53 10.91
CA ILE A 453 48.01 -2.38 12.35
C ILE A 453 48.94 -1.21 12.65
N ILE A 454 48.40 -0.15 13.24
CA ILE A 454 49.13 1.05 13.65
C ILE A 454 48.86 1.27 15.14
N ASN A 455 49.93 1.39 15.95
CA ASN A 455 49.85 1.58 17.40
C ASN A 455 48.92 0.58 18.10
N GLY A 456 48.97 -0.70 17.70
CA GLY A 456 48.16 -1.77 18.28
C GLY A 456 46.67 -1.75 17.88
N ARG A 457 46.26 -0.91 16.93
CA ARG A 457 44.91 -0.89 16.38
C ARG A 457 44.92 -1.26 14.91
N ILE A 458 43.99 -2.11 14.49
CA ILE A 458 43.76 -2.35 13.07
C ILE A 458 42.90 -1.23 12.48
N LEU A 459 43.40 -0.60 11.43
CA LEU A 459 42.72 0.43 10.65
C LEU A 459 42.26 -0.18 9.33
N LEU A 460 41.02 0.12 8.95
CA LEU A 460 40.39 -0.41 7.75
C LEU A 460 40.04 0.72 6.77
N PRO A 461 40.01 0.43 5.45
CA PRO A 461 39.55 1.38 4.45
C PRO A 461 38.05 1.66 4.62
N VAL A 462 37.72 2.88 5.03
CA VAL A 462 36.35 3.24 5.45
C VAL A 462 35.35 3.06 4.31
N ARG A 463 35.69 3.56 3.12
CA ARG A 463 34.81 3.55 1.96
C ARG A 463 34.43 2.12 1.58
N PHE A 464 35.42 1.25 1.39
CA PHE A 464 35.19 -0.15 1.06
C PHE A 464 34.26 -0.84 2.05
N VAL A 465 34.55 -0.71 3.35
CA VAL A 465 33.75 -1.36 4.41
C VAL A 465 32.32 -0.83 4.39
N THR A 466 32.13 0.50 4.43
CA THR A 466 30.80 1.10 4.60
C THR A 466 29.94 1.00 3.34
N GLU A 467 30.50 1.13 2.13
CA GLU A 467 29.78 0.90 0.88
C GLU A 467 29.37 -0.57 0.72
N SER A 468 30.23 -1.52 1.11
CA SER A 468 29.88 -2.95 1.12
C SER A 468 28.69 -3.25 2.06
N LEU A 469 28.58 -2.50 3.16
CA LEU A 469 27.42 -2.54 4.06
C LEU A 469 26.18 -1.84 3.48
N GLY A 470 26.30 -1.10 2.39
CA GLY A 470 25.19 -0.39 1.71
C GLY A 470 25.07 1.08 2.10
N CYS A 471 26.12 1.67 2.68
CA CYS A 471 26.15 3.10 2.95
C CYS A 471 26.54 3.89 1.69
N LEU A 472 26.08 5.13 1.60
CA LEU A 472 26.63 6.13 0.68
C LEU A 472 27.81 6.83 1.36
N VAL A 473 28.89 7.08 0.62
CA VAL A 473 30.10 7.72 1.16
C VAL A 473 30.52 8.90 0.29
N ASP A 474 30.44 10.10 0.87
CA ASP A 474 30.93 11.33 0.26
C ASP A 474 32.28 11.77 0.86
N TRP A 475 33.10 12.45 0.06
CA TRP A 475 34.40 12.98 0.47
C TRP A 475 34.52 14.46 0.08
N ASN A 476 34.67 15.31 1.08
CA ASN A 476 34.98 16.72 0.88
C ASN A 476 36.50 16.95 0.98
N PRO A 477 37.20 17.25 -0.13
CA PRO A 477 38.65 17.45 -0.12
C PRO A 477 39.09 18.74 0.58
N HIS A 478 38.23 19.76 0.65
CA HIS A 478 38.57 21.05 1.26
C HIS A 478 38.58 20.95 2.79
N THR A 479 37.57 20.31 3.36
CA THR A 479 37.46 20.11 4.81
C THR A 479 38.12 18.82 5.28
N LYS A 480 38.52 17.94 4.34
CA LYS A 480 39.00 16.59 4.61
C LYS A 480 37.99 15.78 5.43
N THR A 481 36.72 15.85 5.02
CA THR A 481 35.59 15.21 5.71
C THR A 481 35.08 14.03 4.90
N VAL A 482 34.89 12.89 5.56
CA VAL A 482 34.12 11.75 5.04
C VAL A 482 32.73 11.82 5.65
N THR A 483 31.70 11.81 4.80
CA THR A 483 30.30 11.72 5.23
C THR A 483 29.75 10.35 4.82
N ILE A 484 29.31 9.56 5.79
CA ILE A 484 28.71 8.25 5.57
C ILE A 484 27.22 8.38 5.85
N THR A 485 26.37 7.95 4.91
CA THR A 485 24.91 7.95 5.07
C THR A 485 24.41 6.52 4.96
N TYR A 486 23.72 6.05 6.01
CA TYR A 486 23.12 4.73 6.05
C TYR A 486 21.61 4.87 6.19
N VAL A 487 20.86 4.31 5.24
CA VAL A 487 19.40 4.24 5.29
C VAL A 487 19.07 2.87 5.87
N GLY A 488 18.54 2.84 7.10
CA GLY A 488 18.27 1.62 7.86
C GLY A 488 17.57 0.56 7.03
N GLY A 489 18.16 -0.64 7.01
CA GLY A 489 17.66 -1.83 6.32
C GLY A 489 16.26 -2.22 6.74
#